data_AF-J3KX56-F1
#
_entry.id   AF-J3KX56-F1
#
_cell.length_a   1.000
_cell.length_b   1.000
_cell.length_c   1.000
_cell.angle_alpha   90.00
_cell.angle_beta   90.00
_cell.angle_gamma   90.00
#
_symmetry.space_group_name_H-M   'P 1'
#
loop_
_entity.id
_entity.type
_entity.pdbx_description
1 polymer ?
#
loop_
_entity_poly.entity_id
_entity_poly.type
_entity_poly.pdbx_seq_one_letter_code
_entity_poly.pdbx_strand_id
1 'polypeptide(L)'
;MTISSSLASRLGPARWSPYARPRPSDPARAGAGSSVPPHSRPPLRLAAATSRKEAAAAAPYGSRCPREAAAAPDGDAGTKAPQRRGREKPTTKTETRPDRKPPAERGEEEPPVRESSGGGGFAFLRDLAGHTEAISGISLPVGSDKLYSGSADGSVRVWDCNSGECVDVIKMGGKIGCMITHGPWVFFGITKSVEAWNTQTGTKSSLQGPSGLVCSMTIKDGMLFAGTGDGRIMAWKFPADKSDFGPVAILSGHERPVISLCVSTTKLYSGSLDKTIKVWDLKTLQCVQTLSKHKAAVTSVLCWDEKLLSCSLDKTVKIWASSKSGELQVIYTHAEDQGLRTLFGMHRVGKTPVLFCSLHNSNCIRLFDLPSFDEMGKLFSKKGVRTIELAAGGLLFTGDGAGELKVWRWAPQEEPAIPAPVKSSV
;
A
#
# COMPACT_ATOMS: atom_id res chain seq x y z
N MET A 1 -12.77 -31.75 0.00
CA MET A 1 -11.73 -32.65 0.53
C MET A 1 -10.88 -31.86 1.51
N THR A 2 -10.90 -32.28 2.76
CA THR A 2 -10.20 -31.67 3.90
C THR A 2 -8.70 -31.95 3.76
N ILE A 3 -7.87 -30.90 3.72
CA ILE A 3 -6.40 -31.06 3.69
C ILE A 3 -5.87 -30.69 5.07
N SER A 4 -5.47 -31.74 5.79
CA SER A 4 -4.80 -31.71 7.09
C SER A 4 -3.40 -31.12 6.98
N SER A 5 -3.02 -30.36 8.01
CA SER A 5 -1.73 -29.72 8.20
C SER A 5 -0.65 -30.71 8.66
N SER A 6 0.35 -31.01 7.84
CA SER A 6 1.75 -31.14 8.28
C SER A 6 2.68 -31.44 7.09
N LEU A 7 3.61 -30.50 6.84
CA LEU A 7 5.02 -30.67 6.43
C LEU A 7 5.47 -29.38 5.72
N ALA A 8 5.97 -28.43 6.50
CA ALA A 8 6.70 -27.28 5.98
C ALA A 8 7.80 -26.89 6.97
N SER A 9 8.75 -27.80 7.19
CA SER A 9 9.96 -27.55 8.00
C SER A 9 11.18 -28.11 7.28
N ARG A 10 11.55 -27.51 6.13
CA ARG A 10 12.85 -27.78 5.46
C ARG A 10 13.21 -26.80 4.33
N LEU A 11 12.99 -25.49 4.49
CA LEU A 11 13.57 -24.48 3.58
C LEU A 11 13.94 -23.21 4.37
N GLY A 12 15.20 -22.79 4.28
CA GLY A 12 15.70 -21.58 4.95
C GLY A 12 15.09 -20.28 4.38
N PRO A 13 14.89 -19.22 5.18
CA PRO A 13 14.21 -18.02 4.69
C PRO A 13 15.18 -16.92 4.25
N ALA A 14 14.99 -16.39 3.04
CA ALA A 14 15.38 -15.02 2.65
C ALA A 14 14.24 -14.39 1.84
N ARG A 15 13.95 -13.12 2.12
CA ARG A 15 12.61 -12.56 2.29
C ARG A 15 12.33 -11.47 1.25
N TRP A 16 11.23 -11.58 0.51
CA TRP A 16 10.46 -10.36 0.25
C TRP A 16 9.93 -9.86 1.60
N SER A 17 10.09 -8.59 1.91
CA SER A 17 9.42 -8.01 3.06
C SER A 17 8.57 -6.83 2.64
N PRO A 18 7.25 -7.05 2.56
CA PRO A 18 6.29 -6.16 3.18
C PRO A 18 6.09 -6.53 4.67
N TYR A 19 6.22 -7.81 5.07
CA TYR A 19 6.05 -8.27 6.47
C TYR A 19 7.03 -9.39 6.84
N ALA A 20 8.06 -9.08 7.61
CA ALA A 20 9.06 -10.06 8.05
C ALA A 20 8.52 -10.94 9.21
N ARG A 21 8.25 -12.24 8.97
CA ARG A 21 7.91 -13.23 10.03
C ARG A 21 9.08 -13.56 10.99
N PRO A 22 8.89 -13.80 12.30
CA PRO A 22 9.95 -14.37 13.16
C PRO A 22 10.18 -15.87 12.92
N ARG A 23 11.37 -16.40 13.24
CA ARG A 23 11.62 -17.85 13.38
C ARG A 23 11.07 -18.33 14.74
N PRO A 24 10.60 -19.58 14.87
CA PRO A 24 10.46 -20.22 16.18
C PRO A 24 11.86 -20.47 16.76
N SER A 25 12.07 -20.10 18.03
CA SER A 25 13.23 -20.56 18.80
C SER A 25 12.96 -21.98 19.29
N ASP A 26 13.79 -22.94 18.88
CA ASP A 26 13.77 -24.28 19.48
C ASP A 26 14.22 -24.21 20.95
N PRO A 27 13.53 -24.90 21.87
CA PRO A 27 13.96 -24.99 23.26
C PRO A 27 15.18 -25.92 23.35
N ALA A 28 16.35 -25.35 23.59
CA ALA A 28 17.53 -26.10 23.99
C ALA A 28 17.33 -26.70 25.39
N ARG A 29 17.54 -28.01 25.46
CA ARG A 29 17.53 -28.87 26.64
C ARG A 29 18.78 -28.63 27.50
N ALA A 30 18.61 -28.19 28.73
CA ALA A 30 19.55 -28.36 29.85
C ALA A 30 18.72 -28.28 31.16
N GLY A 31 18.79 -29.17 32.14
CA GLY A 31 19.89 -30.04 32.54
C GLY A 31 20.58 -29.49 33.80
N ALA A 32 19.87 -29.59 34.95
CA ALA A 32 20.32 -29.65 36.35
C ALA A 32 21.39 -28.68 36.91
N GLY A 33 21.07 -28.07 38.07
CA GLY A 33 21.99 -28.07 39.21
C GLY A 33 22.16 -26.77 40.02
N SER A 34 21.74 -26.84 41.29
CA SER A 34 22.28 -26.13 42.46
C SER A 34 21.70 -24.75 42.85
N SER A 35 21.75 -24.48 44.16
CA SER A 35 20.73 -23.82 44.98
C SER A 35 21.34 -22.92 46.08
N VAL A 36 20.57 -21.91 46.53
CA VAL A 36 20.58 -21.18 47.85
C VAL A 36 21.56 -19.96 47.96
N PRO A 37 21.29 -18.86 48.72
CA PRO A 37 20.14 -17.92 48.77
C PRO A 37 20.61 -16.40 48.82
N PRO A 38 19.75 -15.40 49.11
CA PRO A 38 20.07 -13.97 48.90
C PRO A 38 20.41 -13.16 50.16
N HIS A 39 21.26 -12.14 50.01
CA HIS A 39 21.43 -11.05 50.99
C HIS A 39 21.39 -9.66 50.33
N SER A 40 20.25 -8.99 50.52
CA SER A 40 20.07 -7.61 51.01
C SER A 40 21.12 -6.51 50.73
N ARG A 41 20.71 -5.41 50.08
CA ARG A 41 20.90 -3.99 50.51
C ARG A 41 20.17 -2.98 49.55
N PRO A 42 19.95 -1.70 49.94
CA PRO A 42 18.62 -1.10 50.15
C PRO A 42 18.20 -0.03 49.11
N PRO A 43 16.95 0.50 49.18
CA PRO A 43 16.46 1.50 48.24
C PRO A 43 16.87 2.94 48.59
N LEU A 44 17.18 3.73 47.57
CA LEU A 44 17.42 5.17 47.68
C LEU A 44 16.08 5.93 47.68
N ARG A 45 16.00 6.86 48.65
CA ARG A 45 14.88 7.75 48.97
C ARG A 45 14.60 8.77 47.85
N LEU A 46 13.32 9.02 47.59
CA LEU A 46 12.82 10.22 46.92
C LEU A 46 12.42 11.24 48.01
N ALA A 47 12.99 12.45 47.95
CA ALA A 47 12.62 13.56 48.84
C ALA A 47 11.48 14.39 48.23
N ALA A 48 10.57 14.86 49.08
CA ALA A 48 9.47 15.76 48.77
C ALA A 48 9.80 17.21 49.14
N ALA A 49 9.11 18.16 48.48
CA ALA A 49 8.89 19.60 48.79
C ALA A 49 9.08 20.43 47.50
N THR A 50 8.27 21.41 47.11
CA THR A 50 7.19 22.13 47.79
C THR A 50 6.38 22.90 46.75
N SER A 51 5.08 22.99 46.98
CA SER A 51 4.13 23.89 46.34
C SER A 51 4.36 25.36 46.71
N ARG A 52 4.28 26.28 45.74
CA ARG A 52 3.96 27.70 45.99
C ARG A 52 2.77 28.13 45.13
N LYS A 53 1.72 28.57 45.82
CA LYS A 53 0.60 29.37 45.29
C LYS A 53 1.04 30.82 45.29
N GLU A 54 0.74 31.56 44.22
CA GLU A 54 0.45 32.98 44.27
C GLU A 54 -0.73 33.27 43.35
N ALA A 55 -1.64 34.13 43.83
CA ALA A 55 -2.91 34.47 43.22
C ALA A 55 -2.98 35.97 42.92
N ALA A 56 -3.53 36.27 41.73
CA ALA A 56 -4.42 37.38 41.35
C ALA A 56 -4.10 38.86 41.67
N ALA A 57 -4.13 39.69 40.62
CA ALA A 57 -4.72 41.03 40.62
C ALA A 57 -5.33 41.38 39.24
N ALA A 58 -6.43 42.14 39.25
CA ALA A 58 -7.47 42.34 38.23
C ALA A 58 -7.20 43.49 37.20
N ALA A 59 -7.54 43.35 35.90
CA ALA A 59 -8.70 43.92 35.12
C ALA A 59 -8.57 45.40 34.64
N PRO A 60 -9.36 45.97 33.68
CA PRO A 60 -10.18 45.46 32.54
C PRO A 60 -9.99 46.28 31.19
N TYR A 61 -10.95 46.17 30.26
CA TYR A 61 -11.15 46.77 28.90
C TYR A 61 -10.69 45.87 27.73
N GLY A 62 -11.45 45.58 26.67
CA GLY A 62 -12.74 46.08 26.18
C GLY A 62 -12.66 46.17 24.63
N SER A 63 -13.64 45.57 23.94
CA SER A 63 -14.10 45.88 22.57
C SER A 63 -13.49 45.19 21.32
N ARG A 64 -14.25 44.17 20.86
CA ARG A 64 -14.85 43.94 19.50
C ARG A 64 -14.05 44.16 18.20
N CYS A 65 -13.86 43.01 17.49
CA CYS A 65 -14.17 42.68 16.06
C CYS A 65 -13.50 43.45 14.89
N PRO A 66 -13.46 42.94 13.62
CA PRO A 66 -14.21 41.79 13.05
C PRO A 66 -13.43 40.81 12.12
N ARG A 67 -14.16 39.78 11.71
CA ARG A 67 -13.98 38.90 10.53
C ARG A 67 -13.65 39.68 9.24
N GLU A 68 -12.76 39.13 8.42
CA GLU A 68 -12.72 39.40 6.98
C GLU A 68 -12.56 38.10 6.17
N ALA A 69 -13.46 37.96 5.21
CA ALA A 69 -13.45 36.98 4.13
C ALA A 69 -12.79 37.63 2.91
N ALA A 70 -12.01 36.88 2.13
CA ALA A 70 -11.47 37.34 0.86
C ALA A 70 -12.01 36.49 -0.29
N ALA A 71 -12.74 37.16 -1.18
CA ALA A 71 -13.19 36.69 -2.49
C ALA A 71 -12.21 37.15 -3.60
N ALA A 72 -12.42 36.62 -4.80
CA ALA A 72 -11.65 36.79 -6.04
C ALA A 72 -11.47 38.25 -6.52
N PRO A 73 -10.57 38.51 -7.50
CA PRO A 73 -10.55 39.77 -8.23
C PRO A 73 -11.03 39.60 -9.68
N ASP A 74 -11.97 40.48 -10.07
CA ASP A 74 -12.15 40.99 -11.43
C ASP A 74 -11.90 42.51 -11.39
N GLY A 75 -11.27 43.05 -12.43
CA GLY A 75 -11.08 44.49 -12.62
C GLY A 75 -11.20 44.85 -14.10
N ASP A 76 -12.13 45.75 -14.39
CA ASP A 76 -12.37 46.39 -15.69
C ASP A 76 -12.37 47.92 -15.51
N ALA A 77 -11.89 48.64 -16.52
CA ALA A 77 -12.19 50.05 -16.80
C ALA A 77 -11.70 50.40 -18.23
N GLY A 78 -12.65 50.74 -19.11
CA GLY A 78 -12.42 50.96 -20.55
C GLY A 78 -12.34 52.43 -20.99
N THR A 79 -12.52 52.66 -22.30
CA THR A 79 -13.37 53.74 -22.88
C THR A 79 -13.40 53.76 -24.43
N LYS A 80 -14.64 53.62 -24.96
CA LYS A 80 -15.34 54.42 -25.99
C LYS A 80 -15.19 54.17 -27.50
N ALA A 81 -16.38 54.08 -28.13
CA ALA A 81 -16.73 53.90 -29.54
C ALA A 81 -17.01 55.22 -30.29
N PRO A 82 -17.32 55.15 -31.60
CA PRO A 82 -18.63 55.66 -32.06
C PRO A 82 -19.35 54.83 -33.17
N GLN A 83 -20.65 55.14 -33.33
CA GLN A 83 -21.68 54.61 -34.27
C GLN A 83 -21.50 55.15 -35.72
N ARG A 84 -22.20 54.78 -36.83
CA ARG A 84 -23.62 54.39 -37.09
C ARG A 84 -23.86 54.09 -38.61
N ARG A 85 -25.01 53.43 -38.92
CA ARG A 85 -25.78 53.32 -40.22
C ARG A 85 -25.19 52.42 -41.34
N GLY A 86 -25.88 51.56 -42.09
CA GLY A 86 -27.29 51.16 -42.23
C GLY A 86 -27.66 51.04 -43.73
N ARG A 87 -28.07 49.85 -44.26
CA ARG A 87 -29.02 49.70 -45.40
C ARG A 87 -29.36 48.24 -45.81
N GLU A 88 -30.67 47.99 -45.89
CA GLU A 88 -31.49 47.23 -46.88
C GLU A 88 -31.24 45.73 -47.22
N LYS A 89 -32.33 44.93 -47.10
CA LYS A 89 -32.62 43.64 -47.78
C LYS A 89 -33.25 43.91 -49.17
N PRO A 90 -33.27 42.94 -50.12
CA PRO A 90 -34.47 42.08 -50.29
C PRO A 90 -34.16 40.63 -50.77
N THR A 91 -34.66 39.60 -50.07
CA THR A 91 -35.69 38.61 -50.50
C THR A 91 -35.38 37.71 -51.70
N THR A 92 -35.34 36.39 -51.48
CA THR A 92 -36.18 35.42 -52.22
C THR A 92 -36.32 34.09 -51.46
N LYS A 93 -37.58 33.83 -51.10
CA LYS A 93 -38.33 32.58 -50.88
C LYS A 93 -37.57 31.28 -50.59
N THR A 94 -37.83 30.80 -49.38
CA THR A 94 -37.72 29.43 -48.87
C THR A 94 -38.80 28.53 -49.50
N GLU A 95 -38.40 27.41 -50.09
CA GLU A 95 -39.24 26.21 -50.22
C GLU A 95 -38.63 25.10 -49.35
N THR A 96 -39.48 24.46 -48.56
CA THR A 96 -39.17 23.40 -47.60
C THR A 96 -39.38 22.02 -48.23
N ARG A 97 -38.40 21.12 -48.05
CA ARG A 97 -38.60 19.64 -48.02
C ARG A 97 -37.44 18.99 -47.23
N PRO A 98 -37.64 17.79 -46.65
CA PRO A 98 -37.15 17.50 -45.31
C PRO A 98 -35.92 16.58 -45.28
N ASP A 99 -35.19 16.70 -44.16
CA ASP A 99 -34.41 15.70 -43.43
C ASP A 99 -33.68 14.61 -44.23
N ARG A 100 -32.39 14.87 -44.47
CA ARG A 100 -31.39 13.79 -44.57
C ARG A 100 -30.71 13.61 -43.20
N LYS A 101 -31.03 12.46 -42.60
CA LYS A 101 -30.36 11.84 -41.45
C LYS A 101 -28.83 11.86 -41.64
N PRO A 102 -28.02 12.32 -40.65
CA PRO A 102 -26.57 12.18 -40.73
C PRO A 102 -26.17 10.70 -40.62
N PRO A 103 -25.08 10.26 -41.28
CA PRO A 103 -24.66 8.86 -41.27
C PRO A 103 -24.22 8.44 -39.87
N ALA A 104 -24.63 7.23 -39.48
CA ALA A 104 -24.32 6.62 -38.20
C ALA A 104 -22.79 6.53 -37.99
N GLU A 105 -22.31 7.15 -36.92
CA GLU A 105 -21.00 6.85 -36.36
C GLU A 105 -20.99 5.38 -35.97
N ARG A 106 -20.12 4.64 -36.65
CA ARG A 106 -19.83 3.25 -36.35
C ARG A 106 -19.06 3.24 -35.04
N GLY A 107 -19.77 3.13 -33.93
CA GLY A 107 -19.18 2.89 -32.62
C GLY A 107 -18.32 1.64 -32.72
N GLU A 108 -17.02 1.79 -32.46
CA GLU A 108 -16.15 0.67 -32.18
C GLU A 108 -16.64 0.06 -30.86
N GLU A 109 -17.50 -0.96 -30.95
CA GLU A 109 -17.75 -1.86 -29.83
C GLU A 109 -16.41 -2.49 -29.44
N GLU A 110 -15.96 -2.21 -28.22
CA GLU A 110 -14.91 -3.00 -27.58
C GLU A 110 -15.31 -4.48 -27.65
N PRO A 111 -14.40 -5.38 -28.06
CA PRO A 111 -14.75 -6.78 -28.18
C PRO A 111 -15.10 -7.32 -26.78
N PRO A 112 -16.09 -8.22 -26.66
CA PRO A 112 -16.42 -8.83 -25.39
C PRO A 112 -15.17 -9.54 -24.84
N VAL A 113 -14.87 -9.29 -23.56
CA VAL A 113 -13.80 -9.94 -22.80
C VAL A 113 -14.04 -11.45 -22.87
N ARG A 114 -13.44 -12.10 -23.88
CA ARG A 114 -13.32 -13.56 -23.91
C ARG A 114 -12.42 -13.92 -22.74
N GLU A 115 -12.98 -14.73 -21.85
CA GLU A 115 -12.32 -15.37 -20.72
C GLU A 115 -10.94 -15.87 -21.15
N SER A 116 -9.92 -15.09 -20.81
CA SER A 116 -8.55 -15.32 -21.28
C SER A 116 -7.71 -15.73 -20.09
N SER A 117 -6.97 -16.81 -20.27
CA SER A 117 -5.72 -17.05 -19.56
C SER A 117 -4.96 -15.73 -19.47
N GLY A 118 -4.80 -15.18 -18.26
CA GLY A 118 -4.02 -13.98 -18.06
C GLY A 118 -2.60 -14.21 -18.58
N GLY A 119 -2.13 -13.31 -19.43
CA GLY A 119 -0.75 -13.36 -19.90
C GLY A 119 0.21 -13.41 -18.71
N GLY A 120 1.29 -14.18 -18.84
CA GLY A 120 2.29 -14.30 -17.77
C GLY A 120 2.05 -15.40 -16.74
N GLY A 121 1.22 -16.41 -17.03
CA GLY A 121 1.10 -17.62 -16.19
C GLY A 121 0.07 -17.52 -15.07
N PHE A 122 -0.90 -16.62 -15.17
CA PHE A 122 -2.00 -16.49 -14.21
C PHE A 122 -3.35 -16.84 -14.84
N ALA A 123 -4.11 -17.70 -14.18
CA ALA A 123 -5.49 -17.97 -14.52
C ALA A 123 -6.40 -17.08 -13.66
N PHE A 124 -7.34 -16.37 -14.30
CA PHE A 124 -8.42 -15.70 -13.58
C PHE A 124 -9.35 -16.75 -12.95
N LEU A 125 -9.79 -16.53 -11.71
CA LEU A 125 -10.69 -17.43 -11.01
C LEU A 125 -12.07 -16.82 -10.77
N ARG A 126 -12.13 -15.61 -10.20
CA ARG A 126 -13.38 -15.01 -9.74
C ARG A 126 -13.24 -13.52 -9.46
N ASP A 127 -14.35 -12.80 -9.60
CA ASP A 127 -14.53 -11.44 -9.10
C ASP A 127 -15.35 -11.42 -7.80
N LEU A 128 -14.86 -10.66 -6.81
CA LEU A 128 -15.54 -10.38 -5.56
C LEU A 128 -16.06 -8.94 -5.61
N ALA A 129 -17.29 -8.77 -6.09
CA ALA A 129 -17.92 -7.47 -6.27
C ALA A 129 -18.56 -6.96 -4.98
N GLY A 130 -18.46 -5.65 -4.74
CA GLY A 130 -19.25 -5.00 -3.70
C GLY A 130 -18.73 -3.64 -3.23
N HIS A 131 -17.43 -3.40 -3.27
CA HIS A 131 -16.92 -2.06 -2.94
C HIS A 131 -17.38 -1.05 -4.00
N THR A 132 -17.69 0.16 -3.55
CA THR A 132 -18.17 1.24 -4.44
C THR A 132 -17.10 2.26 -4.76
N GLU A 133 -15.99 2.23 -4.01
CA GLU A 133 -14.78 3.00 -4.30
C GLU A 133 -13.55 2.09 -4.27
N ALA A 134 -12.42 2.70 -4.61
CA ALA A 134 -11.11 2.09 -4.68
C ALA A 134 -10.73 1.23 -3.46
N ILE A 135 -10.32 -0.01 -3.72
CA ILE A 135 -9.77 -0.91 -2.70
C ILE A 135 -8.36 -0.44 -2.33
N SER A 136 -8.10 -0.29 -1.03
CA SER A 136 -6.84 0.23 -0.49
C SER A 136 -6.00 -0.82 0.23
N GLY A 137 -6.57 -1.99 0.55
CA GLY A 137 -5.81 -3.10 1.09
C GLY A 137 -6.60 -4.40 1.10
N ILE A 138 -5.86 -5.51 1.09
CA ILE A 138 -6.37 -6.88 1.11
C ILE A 138 -5.55 -7.63 2.17
N SER A 139 -6.23 -8.41 3.01
CA SER A 139 -5.64 -9.04 4.19
C SER A 139 -6.18 -10.46 4.36
N LEU A 140 -5.28 -11.44 4.47
CA LEU A 140 -5.59 -12.83 4.81
C LEU A 140 -4.90 -13.24 6.12
N PRO A 141 -5.56 -13.06 7.28
CA PRO A 141 -4.99 -13.43 8.57
C PRO A 141 -4.73 -14.94 8.68
N VAL A 142 -3.62 -15.28 9.33
CA VAL A 142 -3.17 -16.67 9.48
C VAL A 142 -4.17 -17.46 10.31
N GLY A 143 -4.60 -18.61 9.79
CA GLY A 143 -5.58 -19.47 10.44
C GLY A 143 -7.03 -18.99 10.30
N SER A 144 -7.28 -17.93 9.53
CA SER A 144 -8.62 -17.50 9.18
C SER A 144 -9.06 -18.15 7.86
N ASP A 145 -10.34 -18.52 7.78
CA ASP A 145 -11.03 -18.89 6.55
C ASP A 145 -11.69 -17.67 5.88
N LYS A 146 -11.34 -16.46 6.33
CA LYS A 146 -11.86 -15.19 5.81
C LYS A 146 -10.78 -14.34 5.18
N LEU A 147 -11.18 -13.68 4.08
CA LEU A 147 -10.45 -12.62 3.41
C LEU A 147 -11.05 -11.29 3.82
N TYR A 148 -10.21 -10.28 4.06
CA TYR A 148 -10.64 -8.93 4.38
C TYR A 148 -10.19 -7.97 3.28
N SER A 149 -11.11 -7.15 2.77
CA SER A 149 -10.77 -6.05 1.86
C SER A 149 -11.27 -4.73 2.41
N GLY A 150 -10.44 -3.69 2.33
CA GLY A 150 -10.79 -2.35 2.77
C GLY A 150 -10.79 -1.39 1.60
N SER A 151 -11.69 -0.42 1.66
CA SER A 151 -11.89 0.55 0.58
C SER A 151 -11.97 1.99 1.08
N ALA A 152 -11.71 2.90 0.16
CA ALA A 152 -11.99 4.32 0.30
C ALA A 152 -13.49 4.60 0.54
N ASP A 153 -14.39 3.66 0.24
CA ASP A 153 -15.83 3.74 0.57
C ASP A 153 -16.12 3.65 2.08
N GLY A 154 -15.07 3.43 2.88
CA GLY A 154 -15.12 3.38 4.34
C GLY A 154 -15.66 2.09 4.92
N SER A 155 -15.71 1.02 4.12
CA SER A 155 -16.06 -0.32 4.58
C SER A 155 -14.90 -1.29 4.51
N VAL A 156 -14.87 -2.21 5.47
CA VAL A 156 -14.15 -3.49 5.39
C VAL A 156 -15.18 -4.55 5.00
N ARG A 157 -14.94 -5.26 3.91
CA ARG A 157 -15.73 -6.43 3.53
C ARG A 157 -15.00 -7.69 3.97
N VAL A 158 -15.77 -8.62 4.53
CA VAL A 158 -15.31 -9.95 4.94
C VAL A 158 -15.87 -10.95 3.95
N TRP A 159 -14.99 -11.76 3.38
CA TRP A 159 -15.34 -12.75 2.37
C TRP A 159 -15.01 -14.14 2.89
N ASP A 160 -15.90 -15.10 2.65
CA ASP A 160 -15.60 -16.50 2.90
C ASP A 160 -14.64 -17.03 1.83
N CYS A 161 -13.49 -17.58 2.25
CA CYS A 161 -12.48 -18.06 1.31
C CYS A 161 -12.91 -19.32 0.53
N ASN A 162 -13.93 -20.06 1.00
CA ASN A 162 -14.39 -21.27 0.33
C ASN A 162 -15.47 -20.96 -0.71
N SER A 163 -16.46 -20.14 -0.36
CA SER A 163 -17.56 -19.79 -1.29
C SER A 163 -17.26 -18.56 -2.14
N GLY A 164 -16.38 -17.66 -1.68
CA GLY A 164 -16.18 -16.35 -2.29
C GLY A 164 -17.36 -15.39 -2.04
N GLU A 165 -18.23 -15.68 -1.09
CA GLU A 165 -19.35 -14.80 -0.75
C GLU A 165 -18.94 -13.75 0.28
N CYS A 166 -19.54 -12.55 0.17
CA CYS A 166 -19.37 -11.51 1.17
C CYS A 166 -20.25 -11.85 2.37
N VAL A 167 -19.63 -12.22 3.50
CA VAL A 167 -20.33 -12.63 4.72
C VAL A 167 -20.60 -11.46 5.67
N ASP A 168 -19.82 -10.38 5.58
CA ASP A 168 -20.01 -9.19 6.42
C ASP A 168 -19.48 -7.92 5.73
N VAL A 169 -20.06 -6.77 6.10
CA VAL A 169 -19.69 -5.43 5.64
C VAL A 169 -19.62 -4.49 6.84
N ILE A 170 -18.41 -4.21 7.28
CA ILE A 170 -18.16 -3.43 8.50
C ILE A 170 -17.85 -1.98 8.13
N LYS A 171 -18.57 -1.03 8.72
CA LYS A 171 -18.36 0.42 8.50
C LYS A 171 -17.37 0.98 9.49
N MET A 172 -16.30 1.62 8.98
CA MET A 172 -15.18 2.12 9.78
C MET A 172 -15.27 3.63 10.08
N GLY A 173 -16.38 4.29 9.71
CA GLY A 173 -16.58 5.72 9.97
C GLY A 173 -15.71 6.68 9.13
N GLY A 174 -14.94 6.15 8.17
CA GLY A 174 -14.09 6.95 7.29
C GLY A 174 -13.33 6.10 6.29
N LYS A 175 -12.65 6.75 5.34
CA LYS A 175 -11.88 6.08 4.29
C LYS A 175 -10.79 5.20 4.87
N ILE A 176 -10.64 3.98 4.35
CA ILE A 176 -9.52 3.12 4.67
C ILE A 176 -8.38 3.47 3.72
N GLY A 177 -7.25 3.92 4.26
CA GLY A 177 -6.07 4.33 3.49
C GLY A 177 -5.15 3.16 3.14
N CYS A 178 -5.02 2.17 4.03
CA CYS A 178 -4.28 0.93 3.78
C CYS A 178 -4.72 -0.17 4.76
N MET A 179 -4.36 -1.42 4.45
CA MET A 179 -4.51 -2.56 5.36
C MET A 179 -3.30 -3.46 5.30
N ILE A 180 -2.95 -4.04 6.44
CA ILE A 180 -1.87 -5.02 6.54
C ILE A 180 -2.27 -6.17 7.47
N THR A 181 -1.57 -7.30 7.38
CA THR A 181 -1.78 -8.47 8.23
C THR A 181 -0.48 -8.93 8.86
N HIS A 182 -0.52 -9.33 10.13
CA HIS A 182 0.60 -10.02 10.78
C HIS A 182 0.10 -11.12 11.73
N GLY A 183 0.23 -12.38 11.32
CA GLY A 183 -0.33 -13.50 12.06
C GLY A 183 -1.87 -13.41 12.08
N PRO A 184 -2.54 -13.52 13.24
CA PRO A 184 -4.00 -13.40 13.35
C PRO A 184 -4.49 -11.94 13.34
N TRP A 185 -3.58 -10.97 13.35
CA TRP A 185 -3.90 -9.55 13.41
C TRP A 185 -4.10 -8.96 12.02
N VAL A 186 -5.18 -8.18 11.88
CA VAL A 186 -5.44 -7.30 10.75
C VAL A 186 -5.39 -5.86 11.24
N PHE A 187 -4.65 -5.03 10.52
CA PHE A 187 -4.51 -3.60 10.81
C PHE A 187 -5.16 -2.78 9.71
N PHE A 188 -5.86 -1.73 10.11
CA PHE A 188 -6.57 -0.81 9.21
C PHE A 188 -6.06 0.59 9.45
N GLY A 189 -5.48 1.20 8.43
CA GLY A 189 -5.12 2.61 8.46
C GLY A 189 -6.34 3.45 8.10
N ILE A 190 -6.86 4.23 9.04
CA ILE A 190 -7.96 5.17 8.80
C ILE A 190 -7.52 6.60 9.14
N THR A 191 -8.43 7.55 9.04
CA THR A 191 -8.15 8.94 9.43
C THR A 191 -7.92 9.01 10.94
N LYS A 192 -6.72 9.49 11.33
CA LYS A 192 -6.31 9.75 12.71
C LYS A 192 -6.11 8.53 13.61
N SER A 193 -6.28 7.31 13.11
CA SER A 193 -6.00 6.10 13.89
C SER A 193 -5.54 4.92 13.02
N VAL A 194 -4.91 3.96 13.68
CA VAL A 194 -4.79 2.59 13.19
C VAL A 194 -5.68 1.71 14.05
N GLU A 195 -6.58 0.95 13.43
CA GLU A 195 -7.36 -0.07 14.12
C GLU A 195 -6.65 -1.41 13.99
N ALA A 196 -6.50 -2.14 15.10
CA ALA A 196 -5.84 -3.44 15.17
C ALA A 196 -6.82 -4.49 15.68
N TRP A 197 -7.17 -5.46 14.84
CA TRP A 197 -8.14 -6.49 15.17
C TRP A 197 -7.48 -7.87 15.12
N ASN A 198 -7.63 -8.62 16.21
CA ASN A 198 -7.23 -10.02 16.25
C ASN A 198 -8.41 -10.91 15.88
N THR A 199 -8.29 -11.64 14.79
CA THR A 199 -9.37 -12.46 14.24
C THR A 199 -9.62 -13.76 15.02
N GLN A 200 -8.67 -14.21 15.83
CA GLN A 200 -8.81 -15.42 16.64
C GLN A 200 -9.39 -15.14 18.02
N THR A 201 -8.97 -14.03 18.66
CA THR A 201 -9.41 -13.67 20.01
C THR A 201 -10.59 -12.70 20.00
N GLY A 202 -10.89 -12.06 18.87
CA GLY A 202 -11.87 -10.98 18.77
C GLY A 202 -11.41 -9.65 19.39
N THR A 203 -10.15 -9.57 19.86
CA THR A 203 -9.60 -8.35 20.46
C THR A 203 -9.53 -7.22 19.44
N LYS A 204 -9.97 -6.03 19.83
CA LYS A 204 -9.88 -4.81 19.03
C LYS A 204 -9.16 -3.74 19.83
N SER A 205 -8.23 -3.04 19.18
CA SER A 205 -7.47 -1.94 19.77
C SER A 205 -7.36 -0.79 18.77
N SER A 206 -7.47 0.44 19.27
CA SER A 206 -7.36 1.64 18.45
C SER A 206 -6.10 2.42 18.83
N LEU A 207 -5.18 2.57 17.89
CA LEU A 207 -3.90 3.24 18.06
C LEU A 207 -4.06 4.68 17.57
N GLN A 208 -4.15 5.59 18.53
CA GLN A 208 -4.26 7.03 18.28
C GLN A 208 -2.89 7.67 18.08
N GLY A 209 -2.86 8.86 17.47
CA GLY A 209 -1.62 9.61 17.23
C GLY A 209 -1.46 10.16 15.80
N PRO A 210 -1.85 9.42 14.73
CA PRO A 210 -1.87 9.97 13.39
C PRO A 210 -2.70 11.26 13.34
N SER A 211 -2.23 12.29 12.63
CA SER A 211 -2.99 13.53 12.48
C SER A 211 -3.88 13.55 11.22
N GLY A 212 -3.59 12.66 10.27
CA GLY A 212 -4.29 12.51 8.99
C GLY A 212 -4.58 11.04 8.66
N LEU A 213 -4.91 10.78 7.39
CA LEU A 213 -5.11 9.42 6.89
C LEU A 213 -3.82 8.61 7.00
N VAL A 214 -3.91 7.39 7.52
CA VAL A 214 -2.81 6.42 7.46
C VAL A 214 -2.79 5.78 6.08
N CYS A 215 -1.76 6.08 5.30
CA CYS A 215 -1.66 5.72 3.89
C CYS A 215 -0.83 4.46 3.63
N SER A 216 0.04 4.10 4.56
CA SER A 216 0.90 2.91 4.44
C SER A 216 1.26 2.38 5.82
N MET A 217 1.49 1.07 5.94
CA MET A 217 1.94 0.45 7.18
C MET A 217 2.94 -0.69 6.90
N THR A 218 3.78 -0.99 7.88
CA THR A 218 4.67 -2.16 7.86
C THR A 218 4.96 -2.60 9.29
N ILE A 219 5.30 -3.88 9.47
CA ILE A 219 5.67 -4.44 10.78
C ILE A 219 7.06 -5.05 10.71
N LYS A 220 7.90 -4.75 11.70
CA LYS A 220 9.25 -5.29 11.84
C LYS A 220 9.69 -5.28 13.29
N ASP A 221 10.31 -6.36 13.74
CA ASP A 221 10.96 -6.49 15.06
C ASP A 221 10.07 -6.07 16.23
N GLY A 222 8.78 -6.46 16.18
CA GLY A 222 7.81 -6.12 17.21
C GLY A 222 7.42 -4.64 17.22
N MET A 223 7.61 -3.93 16.12
CA MET A 223 7.11 -2.57 15.90
C MET A 223 6.18 -2.51 14.71
N LEU A 224 5.11 -1.74 14.84
CA LEU A 224 4.23 -1.31 13.76
C LEU A 224 4.60 0.12 13.38
N PHE A 225 4.82 0.35 12.10
CA PHE A 225 5.06 1.68 11.53
C PHE A 225 3.88 2.07 10.64
N ALA A 226 3.42 3.31 10.74
CA ALA A 226 2.33 3.86 9.93
C ALA A 226 2.73 5.20 9.31
N GLY A 227 2.78 5.27 7.98
CA GLY A 227 3.01 6.48 7.22
C GLY A 227 1.72 7.27 7.06
N THR A 228 1.76 8.56 7.39
CA THR A 228 0.57 9.40 7.53
C THR A 228 0.51 10.50 6.46
N GLY A 229 -0.70 11.00 6.22
CA GLY A 229 -0.99 12.07 5.26
C GLY A 229 -0.34 13.43 5.57
N ASP A 230 0.19 13.62 6.77
CA ASP A 230 0.94 14.82 7.17
C ASP A 230 2.46 14.69 7.00
N GLY A 231 2.96 13.59 6.40
CA GLY A 231 4.39 13.37 6.17
C GLY A 231 5.15 12.77 7.37
N ARG A 232 4.45 12.34 8.42
CA ARG A 232 5.07 11.64 9.56
C ARG A 232 5.00 10.13 9.38
N ILE A 233 5.79 9.43 10.18
CA ILE A 233 5.64 8.00 10.40
C ILE A 233 5.52 7.77 11.91
N MET A 234 4.41 7.18 12.31
CA MET A 234 4.15 6.81 13.70
C MET A 234 4.68 5.40 13.94
N ALA A 235 5.31 5.16 15.09
CA ALA A 235 5.80 3.85 15.49
C ALA A 235 5.21 3.42 16.83
N TRP A 236 4.70 2.19 16.91
CA TRP A 236 4.22 1.58 18.15
C TRP A 236 4.88 0.24 18.37
N LYS A 237 5.02 -0.14 19.63
CA LYS A 237 5.30 -1.51 20.03
C LYS A 237 4.11 -2.37 19.64
N PHE A 238 4.41 -3.54 19.10
CA PHE A 238 3.46 -4.57 18.75
C PHE A 238 3.94 -5.91 19.31
N PRO A 239 3.61 -6.21 20.58
CA PRO A 239 3.82 -7.53 21.15
C PRO A 239 2.69 -8.43 20.63
N ALA A 240 3.01 -9.33 19.71
CA ALA A 240 2.03 -10.20 19.04
C ALA A 240 1.17 -11.03 20.02
N ASP A 241 1.66 -11.25 21.23
CA ASP A 241 1.09 -12.06 22.31
C ASP A 241 0.27 -11.26 23.35
N LYS A 242 0.52 -9.95 23.53
CA LYS A 242 -0.03 -9.19 24.68
C LYS A 242 -1.01 -8.08 24.33
N SER A 243 -1.27 -7.82 23.04
CA SER A 243 -2.20 -6.77 22.58
C SER A 243 -1.94 -5.38 23.19
N ASP A 244 -0.72 -5.14 23.68
CA ASP A 244 -0.33 -3.93 24.39
C ASP A 244 0.46 -3.02 23.43
N PHE A 245 -0.28 -2.11 22.79
CA PHE A 245 0.27 -1.16 21.84
C PHE A 245 0.72 0.10 22.57
N GLY A 246 2.03 0.27 22.73
CA GLY A 246 2.63 1.48 23.28
C GLY A 246 3.27 2.35 22.20
N PRO A 247 3.07 3.68 22.17
CA PRO A 247 3.80 4.54 21.25
C PRO A 247 5.31 4.46 21.53
N VAL A 248 6.11 4.44 20.46
CA VAL A 248 7.58 4.35 20.52
C VAL A 248 8.22 5.63 20.02
N ALA A 249 7.86 6.07 18.82
CA ALA A 249 8.48 7.23 18.19
C ALA A 249 7.58 7.88 17.14
N ILE A 250 7.91 9.12 16.80
CA ILE A 250 7.36 9.85 15.65
C ILE A 250 8.54 10.25 14.77
N LEU A 251 8.64 9.61 13.61
CA LEU A 251 9.68 9.86 12.62
C LEU A 251 9.19 11.00 11.72
N SER A 252 9.84 12.15 11.82
CA SER A 252 9.47 13.36 11.09
C SER A 252 10.52 13.72 10.05
N GLY A 253 10.08 14.29 8.92
CA GLY A 253 10.97 14.89 7.94
C GLY A 253 10.46 14.90 6.51
N HIS A 254 9.45 14.09 6.16
CA HIS A 254 8.79 14.25 4.86
C HIS A 254 7.87 15.48 4.90
N GLU A 255 7.77 16.19 3.78
CA GLU A 255 6.97 17.42 3.67
C GLU A 255 5.55 17.16 3.14
N ARG A 256 5.30 15.93 2.67
CA ARG A 256 4.05 15.48 2.05
C ARG A 256 3.74 14.04 2.47
N PRO A 257 2.51 13.53 2.23
CA PRO A 257 2.09 12.20 2.64
C PRO A 257 3.12 11.09 2.40
N VAL A 258 3.33 10.25 3.43
CA VAL A 258 4.09 9.01 3.32
C VAL A 258 3.16 7.90 2.87
N ILE A 259 3.27 7.53 1.59
CA ILE A 259 2.30 6.65 0.93
C ILE A 259 2.83 5.23 0.68
N SER A 260 4.08 4.97 1.01
CA SER A 260 4.64 3.63 0.92
C SER A 260 5.74 3.44 1.96
N LEU A 261 5.75 2.27 2.59
CA LEU A 261 6.77 1.83 3.55
C LEU A 261 7.24 0.44 3.16
N CYS A 262 8.54 0.19 3.29
CA CYS A 262 9.09 -1.16 3.27
C CYS A 262 10.27 -1.28 4.24
N VAL A 263 10.59 -2.49 4.66
CA VAL A 263 11.65 -2.75 5.65
C VAL A 263 12.67 -3.73 5.09
N SER A 264 13.93 -3.50 5.44
CA SER A 264 15.03 -4.46 5.30
C SER A 264 15.37 -5.04 6.68
N THR A 265 16.51 -5.73 6.77
CA THR A 265 17.01 -6.24 8.06
C THR A 265 17.30 -5.11 9.04
N THR A 266 17.81 -3.97 8.59
CA THR A 266 18.32 -2.89 9.45
C THR A 266 17.70 -1.53 9.18
N LYS A 267 16.98 -1.36 8.07
CA LYS A 267 16.45 -0.06 7.65
C LYS A 267 14.96 -0.11 7.34
N LEU A 268 14.25 0.96 7.69
CA LEU A 268 12.93 1.29 7.16
C LEU A 268 13.11 2.28 6.00
N TYR A 269 12.35 2.09 4.94
CA TYR A 269 12.30 2.99 3.79
C TYR A 269 10.91 3.58 3.67
N SER A 270 10.82 4.88 3.39
CA SER A 270 9.56 5.57 3.20
C SER A 270 9.54 6.36 1.91
N GLY A 271 8.59 6.04 1.02
CA GLY A 271 8.31 6.78 -0.21
C GLY A 271 7.20 7.81 0.01
N SER A 272 7.40 9.04 -0.48
CA SER A 272 6.48 10.15 -0.27
C SER A 272 6.10 10.89 -1.56
N LEU A 273 4.96 11.58 -1.48
CA LEU A 273 4.54 12.57 -2.46
C LEU A 273 5.47 13.78 -2.57
N ASP A 274 6.42 13.95 -1.63
CA ASP A 274 7.48 14.97 -1.70
C ASP A 274 8.62 14.60 -2.66
N LYS A 275 8.47 13.49 -3.40
CA LYS A 275 9.40 12.99 -4.43
C LYS A 275 10.66 12.37 -3.86
N THR A 276 10.75 12.22 -2.54
CA THR A 276 11.91 11.62 -1.87
C THR A 276 11.60 10.25 -1.30
N ILE A 277 12.67 9.49 -1.09
CA ILE A 277 12.66 8.33 -0.19
C ILE A 277 13.51 8.67 1.02
N LYS A 278 13.00 8.44 2.23
CA LYS A 278 13.84 8.50 3.43
C LYS A 278 14.23 7.11 3.88
N VAL A 279 15.46 7.03 4.35
CA VAL A 279 16.07 5.82 4.90
C VAL A 279 16.23 6.04 6.39
N TRP A 280 15.59 5.19 7.18
CA TRP A 280 15.59 5.26 8.63
C TRP A 280 16.31 4.04 9.19
N ASP A 281 17.19 4.25 10.16
CA ASP A 281 17.81 3.16 10.89
C ASP A 281 16.80 2.56 11.89
N LEU A 282 16.55 1.25 11.83
CA LEU A 282 15.53 0.60 12.66
C LEU A 282 15.90 0.55 14.15
N LYS A 283 17.18 0.69 14.50
CA LYS A 283 17.64 0.64 15.89
C LYS A 283 17.50 1.99 16.58
N THR A 284 17.87 3.07 15.89
CA THR A 284 17.90 4.44 16.42
C THR A 284 16.66 5.25 16.04
N LEU A 285 15.89 4.77 15.04
CA LEU A 285 14.73 5.44 14.46
C LEU A 285 15.05 6.83 13.89
N GLN A 286 16.31 7.08 13.52
CA GLN A 286 16.76 8.32 12.91
C GLN A 286 16.82 8.20 11.39
N CYS A 287 16.55 9.31 10.70
CA CYS A 287 16.75 9.42 9.25
C CYS A 287 18.25 9.46 8.97
N VAL A 288 18.79 8.44 8.30
CA VAL A 288 20.22 8.34 7.96
C VAL A 288 20.53 8.77 6.53
N GLN A 289 19.53 8.79 5.64
CA GLN A 289 19.72 9.23 4.25
C GLN A 289 18.40 9.73 3.65
N THR A 290 18.47 10.73 2.77
CA THR A 290 17.35 11.16 1.91
C THR A 290 17.75 10.96 0.45
N LEU A 291 16.94 10.19 -0.29
CA LEU A 291 17.14 9.88 -1.70
C LEU A 291 16.22 10.75 -2.56
N SER A 292 16.79 11.66 -3.35
CA SER A 292 16.06 12.71 -4.09
C SER A 292 16.22 12.62 -5.62
N LYS A 293 16.42 11.42 -6.16
CA LYS A 293 16.61 11.23 -7.62
C LYS A 293 15.32 11.09 -8.42
N HIS A 294 14.17 10.91 -7.77
CA HIS A 294 12.87 10.91 -8.45
C HIS A 294 12.40 12.34 -8.76
N LYS A 295 11.79 12.54 -9.92
CA LYS A 295 11.32 13.86 -10.38
C LYS A 295 9.85 14.13 -10.00
N ALA A 296 9.12 13.11 -9.59
CA ALA A 296 7.73 13.18 -9.15
C ALA A 296 7.52 12.27 -7.92
N ALA A 297 6.28 12.21 -7.43
CA ALA A 297 5.92 11.45 -6.24
C ALA A 297 6.44 10.01 -6.28
N VAL A 298 7.01 9.54 -5.17
CA VAL A 298 7.42 8.13 -5.02
C VAL A 298 6.20 7.36 -4.54
N THR A 299 5.68 6.50 -5.40
CA THR A 299 4.37 5.85 -5.21
C THR A 299 4.46 4.49 -4.55
N SER A 300 5.59 3.80 -4.68
CA SER A 300 5.84 2.53 -4.03
C SER A 300 7.34 2.32 -3.78
N VAL A 301 7.66 1.74 -2.63
CA VAL A 301 8.99 1.23 -2.28
C VAL A 301 8.88 -0.25 -1.91
N LEU A 302 9.86 -1.05 -2.34
CA LEU A 302 9.92 -2.50 -2.13
C LEU A 302 11.35 -2.94 -1.87
N CYS A 303 11.57 -3.81 -0.89
CA CYS A 303 12.87 -4.45 -0.68
C CYS A 303 12.96 -5.76 -1.46
N TRP A 304 14.02 -5.91 -2.24
CA TRP A 304 14.40 -7.16 -2.90
C TRP A 304 15.84 -7.51 -2.50
N ASP A 305 15.98 -8.48 -1.60
CA ASP A 305 17.22 -8.78 -0.89
C ASP A 305 17.78 -7.52 -0.18
N GLU A 306 19.03 -7.15 -0.46
CA GLU A 306 19.68 -5.94 0.06
C GLU A 306 19.49 -4.72 -0.87
N LYS A 307 18.67 -4.85 -1.92
CA LYS A 307 18.35 -3.76 -2.84
C LYS A 307 16.99 -3.16 -2.51
N LEU A 308 16.90 -1.85 -2.69
CA LEU A 308 15.63 -1.13 -2.66
C LEU A 308 15.17 -0.91 -4.10
N LEU A 309 13.90 -1.19 -4.37
CA LEU A 309 13.20 -0.80 -5.58
C LEU A 309 12.25 0.35 -5.21
N SER A 310 12.16 1.34 -6.09
CA SER A 310 11.17 2.40 -5.97
C SER A 310 10.54 2.71 -7.32
N CYS A 311 9.23 2.97 -7.33
CA CYS A 311 8.55 3.47 -8.51
C CYS A 311 7.94 4.86 -8.26
N SER A 312 7.74 5.60 -9.34
CA SER A 312 7.26 6.98 -9.26
C SER A 312 6.34 7.35 -10.42
N LEU A 313 5.57 8.42 -10.21
CA LEU A 313 4.84 9.10 -11.27
C LEU A 313 5.77 9.74 -12.33
N ASP A 314 7.08 9.77 -12.10
CA ASP A 314 8.08 10.19 -13.10
C ASP A 314 8.36 9.13 -14.16
N LYS A 315 7.56 8.05 -14.17
CA LYS A 315 7.60 6.94 -15.13
C LYS A 315 8.84 6.07 -15.00
N THR A 316 9.49 6.05 -13.83
CA THR A 316 10.67 5.22 -13.61
C THR A 316 10.50 4.26 -12.43
N VAL A 317 11.09 3.07 -12.59
CA VAL A 317 11.48 2.20 -11.48
C VAL A 317 12.99 2.35 -11.29
N LYS A 318 13.44 2.62 -10.07
CA LYS A 318 14.86 2.74 -9.72
C LYS A 318 15.26 1.61 -8.78
N ILE A 319 16.42 1.03 -9.03
CA ILE A 319 17.06 0.09 -8.12
C ILE A 319 18.19 0.81 -7.40
N TRP A 320 18.18 0.71 -6.08
CA TRP A 320 19.17 1.29 -5.22
C TRP A 320 19.96 0.19 -4.53
N ALA A 321 21.29 0.33 -4.52
CA ALA A 321 22.18 -0.55 -3.78
C ALA A 321 23.19 0.28 -2.99
N SER A 322 23.72 -0.31 -1.92
CA SER A 322 24.72 0.33 -1.08
C SER A 322 26.05 0.39 -1.82
N SER A 323 26.64 1.59 -1.88
CA SER A 323 27.98 1.79 -2.39
C SER A 323 29.03 1.37 -1.35
N LYS A 324 30.32 1.44 -1.71
CA LYS A 324 31.43 1.13 -0.78
C LYS A 324 31.43 2.00 0.48
N SER A 325 30.84 3.20 0.43
CA SER A 325 30.70 4.11 1.58
C SER A 325 29.46 3.84 2.44
N GLY A 326 28.61 2.87 2.06
CA GLY A 326 27.37 2.56 2.78
C GLY A 326 26.14 3.34 2.28
N GLU A 327 26.33 4.38 1.47
CA GLU A 327 25.24 5.19 0.92
C GLU A 327 24.50 4.45 -0.20
N LEU A 328 23.17 4.53 -0.21
CA LEU A 328 22.36 4.01 -1.30
C LEU A 328 22.47 4.91 -2.53
N GLN A 329 22.80 4.31 -3.67
CA GLN A 329 22.89 4.95 -4.97
C GLN A 329 22.06 4.19 -6.00
N VAL A 330 21.56 4.90 -7.02
CA VAL A 330 20.84 4.27 -8.13
C VAL A 330 21.85 3.47 -8.95
N ILE A 331 21.62 2.16 -9.08
CA ILE A 331 22.44 1.28 -9.91
C ILE A 331 21.76 0.89 -11.23
N TYR A 332 20.44 1.05 -11.32
CA TYR A 332 19.66 0.77 -12.51
C TYR A 332 18.39 1.63 -12.53
N THR A 333 17.95 2.01 -13.73
CA THR A 333 16.67 2.71 -13.95
C THR A 333 15.95 2.06 -15.12
N HIS A 334 14.75 1.58 -14.84
CA HIS A 334 13.79 1.10 -15.84
C HIS A 334 12.79 2.22 -16.12
N ALA A 335 12.49 2.46 -17.39
CA ALA A 335 11.55 3.50 -17.83
C ALA A 335 10.26 2.86 -18.36
N GLU A 336 9.14 3.48 -18.02
CA GLU A 336 7.80 3.14 -18.49
C GLU A 336 7.23 4.30 -19.31
N ASP A 337 6.17 4.03 -20.06
CA ASP A 337 5.43 5.02 -20.84
C ASP A 337 4.50 5.88 -19.96
N GLN A 338 4.02 5.30 -18.85
CA GLN A 338 3.14 5.92 -17.85
C GLN A 338 3.78 5.99 -16.47
N GLY A 339 3.25 6.87 -15.62
CA GLY A 339 3.64 6.91 -14.21
C GLY A 339 3.31 5.59 -13.53
N LEU A 340 4.07 5.17 -12.53
CA LEU A 340 3.81 3.93 -11.82
C LEU A 340 3.05 4.20 -10.52
N ARG A 341 2.20 3.24 -10.12
CA ARG A 341 1.35 3.37 -8.93
C ARG A 341 1.73 2.42 -7.80
N THR A 342 1.92 1.14 -8.09
CA THR A 342 2.27 0.15 -7.06
C THR A 342 3.25 -0.89 -7.61
N LEU A 343 4.21 -1.29 -6.77
CA LEU A 343 5.09 -2.43 -7.00
C LEU A 343 4.68 -3.58 -6.09
N PHE A 344 4.74 -4.79 -6.61
CA PHE A 344 4.60 -6.01 -5.82
C PHE A 344 5.61 -7.06 -6.29
N GLY A 345 6.24 -7.78 -5.36
CA GLY A 345 7.26 -8.78 -5.66
C GLY A 345 6.77 -10.19 -5.34
N MET A 346 7.05 -11.14 -6.23
CA MET A 346 6.75 -12.57 -6.02
C MET A 346 7.98 -13.44 -6.27
N HIS A 347 8.32 -14.30 -5.31
CA HIS A 347 9.36 -15.31 -5.48
C HIS A 347 8.80 -16.51 -6.23
N ARG A 348 9.57 -17.06 -7.16
CA ARG A 348 9.29 -18.35 -7.80
C ARG A 348 10.31 -19.37 -7.29
N VAL A 349 9.84 -20.51 -6.80
CA VAL A 349 10.74 -21.57 -6.33
C VAL A 349 11.59 -22.06 -7.51
N GLY A 350 12.92 -21.99 -7.38
CA GLY A 350 13.85 -22.44 -8.41
C GLY A 350 13.91 -21.57 -9.67
N LYS A 351 13.26 -20.39 -9.69
CA LYS A 351 13.28 -19.44 -10.82
C LYS A 351 13.55 -18.01 -10.33
N THR A 352 13.76 -17.10 -11.27
CA THR A 352 13.89 -15.67 -11.02
C THR A 352 12.61 -15.06 -10.43
N PRO A 353 12.72 -14.02 -9.58
CA PRO A 353 11.56 -13.33 -9.02
C PRO A 353 10.75 -12.57 -10.09
N VAL A 354 9.43 -12.41 -9.87
CA VAL A 354 8.56 -11.50 -10.66
C VAL A 354 8.44 -10.17 -9.94
N LEU A 355 8.52 -9.07 -10.68
CA LEU A 355 8.03 -7.76 -10.28
C LEU A 355 6.72 -7.44 -11.01
N PHE A 356 5.68 -7.10 -10.24
CA PHE A 356 4.41 -6.58 -10.74
C PHE A 356 4.45 -5.07 -10.65
N CYS A 357 4.12 -4.41 -11.76
CA CYS A 357 4.09 -2.97 -11.89
C CYS A 357 2.69 -2.53 -12.32
N SER A 358 1.92 -1.95 -11.39
CA SER A 358 0.67 -1.29 -11.73
C SER A 358 0.94 0.12 -12.23
N LEU A 359 0.38 0.46 -13.39
CA LEU A 359 0.55 1.76 -14.02
C LEU A 359 -0.54 2.75 -13.58
N HIS A 360 -0.18 4.02 -13.44
CA HIS A 360 -1.07 5.11 -13.09
C HIS A 360 -2.01 5.42 -14.26
N ASN A 361 -3.31 5.56 -13.99
CA ASN A 361 -4.37 5.76 -14.99
C ASN A 361 -4.44 4.68 -16.08
N SER A 362 -3.88 3.50 -15.83
CA SER A 362 -4.00 2.33 -16.69
C SER A 362 -4.60 1.20 -15.87
N ASN A 363 -5.35 0.32 -16.52
CA ASN A 363 -5.92 -0.87 -15.90
C ASN A 363 -4.99 -2.09 -15.98
N CYS A 364 -3.76 -1.91 -16.46
CA CYS A 364 -2.77 -2.94 -16.69
C CYS A 364 -1.80 -3.07 -15.51
N ILE A 365 -1.49 -4.31 -15.12
CA ILE A 365 -0.33 -4.68 -14.32
C ILE A 365 0.67 -5.36 -15.26
N ARG A 366 1.88 -4.81 -15.41
CA ARG A 366 2.97 -5.45 -16.17
C ARG A 366 3.76 -6.37 -15.24
N LEU A 367 4.17 -7.52 -15.75
CA LEU A 367 4.97 -8.51 -15.03
C LEU A 367 6.37 -8.54 -15.64
N PHE A 368 7.38 -8.36 -14.82
CA PHE A 368 8.78 -8.37 -15.22
C PHE A 368 9.57 -9.45 -14.50
N ASP A 369 10.48 -10.09 -15.21
CA ASP A 369 11.49 -10.96 -14.62
C ASP A 369 12.59 -10.13 -13.95
N LEU A 370 13.06 -10.52 -12.78
CA LEU A 370 14.18 -9.86 -12.09
C LEU A 370 15.40 -10.79 -12.04
N PRO A 371 16.63 -10.29 -12.29
CA PRO A 371 17.02 -8.89 -12.48
C PRO A 371 16.85 -8.31 -13.89
N SER A 372 16.45 -9.08 -14.90
CA SER A 372 16.60 -8.64 -16.31
C SER A 372 15.63 -7.53 -16.74
N PHE A 373 14.50 -7.40 -16.06
CA PHE A 373 13.36 -6.56 -16.46
C PHE A 373 12.73 -6.99 -17.79
N ASP A 374 12.89 -8.26 -18.18
CA ASP A 374 12.19 -8.81 -19.34
C ASP A 374 10.68 -8.91 -19.05
N GLU A 375 9.83 -8.40 -19.95
CA GLU A 375 8.38 -8.53 -19.78
C GLU A 375 7.95 -9.99 -19.93
N MET A 376 7.27 -10.49 -18.91
CA MET A 376 6.71 -11.84 -18.90
C MET A 376 5.23 -11.89 -19.28
N GLY A 377 4.52 -10.79 -19.09
CA GLY A 377 3.08 -10.73 -19.34
C GLY A 377 2.39 -9.56 -18.69
N LYS A 378 1.06 -9.57 -18.80
CA LYS A 378 0.18 -8.51 -18.34
C LYS A 378 -1.08 -9.10 -17.71
N LEU A 379 -1.53 -8.46 -16.63
CA LEU A 379 -2.85 -8.68 -16.04
C LEU A 379 -3.68 -7.41 -16.21
N PHE A 380 -4.99 -7.57 -16.35
CA PHE A 380 -5.91 -6.46 -16.57
C PHE A 380 -7.00 -6.44 -15.51
N SER A 381 -7.40 -5.24 -15.10
CA SER A 381 -8.57 -4.99 -14.24
C SER A 381 -9.52 -4.01 -14.93
N LYS A 382 -10.61 -3.61 -14.26
CA LYS A 382 -11.52 -2.58 -14.76
C LYS A 382 -10.94 -1.17 -14.64
N LYS A 383 -10.23 -0.88 -13.54
CA LYS A 383 -9.48 0.37 -13.32
C LYS A 383 -8.07 0.08 -12.84
N GLY A 384 -7.29 1.14 -12.64
CA GLY A 384 -5.93 0.99 -12.12
C GLY A 384 -5.86 0.28 -10.78
N VAL A 385 -5.04 -0.76 -10.74
CA VAL A 385 -4.85 -1.62 -9.58
C VAL A 385 -4.09 -0.86 -8.50
N ARG A 386 -4.62 -0.87 -7.28
CA ARG A 386 -4.09 -0.12 -6.15
C ARG A 386 -3.39 -1.00 -5.13
N THR A 387 -3.84 -2.23 -5.01
CA THR A 387 -3.31 -3.19 -4.05
C THR A 387 -3.24 -4.57 -4.69
N ILE A 388 -2.17 -5.28 -4.35
CA ILE A 388 -1.90 -6.64 -4.81
C ILE A 388 -1.46 -7.39 -3.56
N GLU A 389 -2.06 -8.54 -3.30
CA GLU A 389 -1.73 -9.40 -2.15
C GLU A 389 -1.61 -10.85 -2.63
N LEU A 390 -0.57 -11.56 -2.16
CA LEU A 390 -0.35 -12.97 -2.51
C LEU A 390 -0.62 -13.83 -1.28
N ALA A 391 -1.53 -14.78 -1.42
CA ALA A 391 -1.79 -15.77 -0.39
C ALA A 391 -1.00 -17.07 -0.60
N ALA A 392 -0.92 -17.86 0.46
CA ALA A 392 -0.40 -19.22 0.39
C ALA A 392 -1.19 -20.04 -0.64
N GLY A 393 -0.50 -20.96 -1.33
CA GLY A 393 -1.11 -21.79 -2.38
C GLY A 393 -1.18 -21.14 -3.77
N GLY A 394 -0.54 -19.98 -3.97
CA GLY A 394 -0.39 -19.36 -5.29
C GLY A 394 -1.60 -18.54 -5.75
N LEU A 395 -2.49 -18.16 -4.83
CA LEU A 395 -3.56 -17.22 -5.11
C LEU A 395 -3.03 -15.79 -5.04
N LEU A 396 -3.35 -15.00 -6.06
CA LEU A 396 -3.06 -13.58 -6.13
C LEU A 396 -4.39 -12.82 -6.08
N PHE A 397 -4.46 -11.79 -5.26
CA PHE A 397 -5.60 -10.90 -5.16
C PHE A 397 -5.21 -9.52 -5.66
N THR A 398 -6.06 -8.91 -6.48
CA THR A 398 -5.85 -7.54 -6.96
C THR A 398 -7.08 -6.71 -6.65
N GLY A 399 -6.88 -5.56 -6.02
CA GLY A 399 -7.94 -4.59 -5.74
C GLY A 399 -7.73 -3.32 -6.54
N ASP A 400 -8.76 -2.88 -7.25
CA ASP A 400 -8.66 -1.75 -8.17
C ASP A 400 -9.39 -0.47 -7.74
N GLY A 401 -9.24 0.58 -8.56
CA GLY A 401 -9.84 1.88 -8.32
C GLY A 401 -11.37 1.94 -8.46
N ALA A 402 -12.03 0.90 -8.98
CA ALA A 402 -13.49 0.82 -9.10
C ALA A 402 -14.15 0.11 -7.92
N GLY A 403 -13.36 -0.49 -7.01
CA GLY A 403 -13.90 -1.36 -5.97
C GLY A 403 -14.01 -2.82 -6.39
N GLU A 404 -13.36 -3.20 -7.50
CA GLU A 404 -13.32 -4.58 -7.96
C GLU A 404 -12.14 -5.32 -7.32
N LEU A 405 -12.42 -6.48 -6.73
CA LEU A 405 -11.43 -7.41 -6.20
C LEU A 405 -11.41 -8.64 -7.09
N LYS A 406 -10.30 -8.89 -7.77
CA LYS A 406 -10.11 -10.08 -8.62
C LYS A 406 -9.23 -11.12 -7.92
N VAL A 407 -9.59 -12.38 -8.11
CA VAL A 407 -8.83 -13.54 -7.63
C VAL A 407 -8.20 -14.24 -8.82
N TRP A 408 -6.89 -14.47 -8.74
CA TRP A 408 -6.10 -15.15 -9.74
C TRP A 408 -5.38 -16.34 -9.11
N ARG A 409 -5.04 -17.33 -9.93
CA ARG A 409 -4.18 -18.45 -9.55
C ARG A 409 -2.94 -18.44 -10.43
N TRP A 410 -1.78 -18.55 -9.80
CA TRP A 410 -0.56 -18.87 -10.53
C TRP A 410 -0.67 -20.28 -11.12
N ALA A 411 -0.72 -20.35 -12.44
CA ALA A 411 -0.83 -21.55 -13.25
C ALA A 411 0.23 -21.46 -14.36
N PRO A 412 1.52 -21.73 -14.05
CA PRO A 412 2.54 -21.77 -15.08
C PRO A 412 2.14 -22.89 -16.05
N GLN A 413 2.16 -22.61 -17.37
CA GLN A 413 1.98 -23.68 -18.35
C GLN A 413 3.00 -24.79 -18.05
N GLU A 414 2.54 -26.04 -17.98
CA GLU A 414 3.45 -27.18 -17.93
C GLU A 414 4.35 -27.10 -19.16
N GLU A 415 5.68 -27.02 -18.95
CA GLU A 415 6.63 -27.18 -20.05
C GLU A 415 6.37 -28.55 -20.69
N PRO A 416 6.35 -28.67 -22.04
CA PRO A 416 6.16 -29.95 -22.69
C PRO A 416 7.24 -30.91 -22.21
N ALA A 417 6.81 -32.07 -21.71
CA ALA A 417 7.69 -33.11 -21.20
C ALA A 417 8.78 -33.41 -22.24
N ILE A 418 10.05 -33.40 -21.79
CA ILE A 418 11.19 -33.83 -22.59
C ILE A 418 10.86 -35.22 -23.14
N PRO A 419 10.78 -35.42 -24.47
CA PRO A 419 10.48 -36.73 -25.02
C PRO A 419 11.57 -37.70 -24.54
N ALA A 420 11.12 -38.82 -23.94
CA ALA A 420 12.02 -39.85 -23.43
C ALA A 420 13.02 -40.26 -24.54
N PRO A 421 14.31 -40.47 -24.22
CA PRO A 421 15.29 -40.84 -25.21
C PRO A 421 14.83 -42.13 -25.89
N VAL A 422 14.72 -42.06 -27.22
CA VAL A 422 14.43 -43.21 -28.07
C VAL A 422 15.50 -44.26 -27.78
N LYS A 423 15.10 -45.37 -27.16
CA LYS A 423 15.99 -46.52 -27.03
C LYS A 423 16.31 -46.99 -28.43
N SER A 424 17.53 -46.74 -28.89
CA SER A 424 18.07 -47.36 -30.09
C SER A 424 18.09 -48.87 -29.87
N SER A 425 17.23 -49.60 -30.58
CA SER A 425 17.33 -51.04 -30.72
C SER A 425 18.61 -51.37 -31.49
N VAL A 426 19.56 -51.99 -30.82
CA VAL A 426 20.65 -52.77 -31.45
C VAL A 426 20.61 -54.15 -30.83
#